data_AF-X0K7C0-F1
#
_entry.id   AF-X0K7C0-F1
#
_cell.length_a   1.000
_cell.length_b   1.000
_cell.length_c   1.000
_cell.angle_alpha   90.00
_cell.angle_beta   90.00
_cell.angle_gamma   90.00
#
_symmetry.space_group_name_H-M   'P 1'
#
loop_
_entity.id
_entity.type
_entity.pdbx_description
1 polymer ?
#
loop_
_entity_poly.entity_id
_entity_poly.type
_entity_poly.pdbx_seq_one_letter_code
_entity_poly.pdbx_strand_id
1 'polypeptide(L)'
;MPENPYEPCLRCSRLTILKRPCIRVNLHELPLHRLGSTRDNKLYEWLSIKDVMNASLNIDLDRHTIKLTQGFDCEVEVTVSKFQPLPGDKTSYPWRDSAGNQRMLELPHYYIADMDSHQRVIDEYNQKSYKVYIQRLLKGKSPLMIWTLQEAIRFSETHQSSLVKDSLRLWAGSRLTELPWMICGEHTLSQIPVQDLECPRSGTIPIPPIMDTQMDHLVIKNIMTPLRQRILAGLQAKIMERKRENWYEIYLTTFVLLSNMERQFAQVLYIIDWYGMESRFGTRGNSSVSESFIHSCKTLLAFFHYAGGSHKPLALDWKGPKAPLGIMTHQQVEYLDKTQKQIGREGEKLMGLKTESIYERDMYWCHQLLFGDCKVDEQNDREIDELKEQDYIFH
;
A
#
# COMPACT_ATOMS: atom_id res chain seq x y z
N MET A 1 -20.47 -21.34 -19.57
CA MET A 1 -20.13 -20.41 -18.46
C MET A 1 -18.91 -19.61 -18.91
N PRO A 2 -18.65 -18.39 -18.40
CA PRO A 2 -17.40 -17.70 -18.75
C PRO A 2 -16.20 -18.47 -18.17
N GLU A 3 -15.10 -18.50 -18.92
CA GLU A 3 -13.82 -19.07 -18.48
C GLU A 3 -13.13 -18.14 -17.47
N ASN A 4 -13.27 -16.81 -17.63
CA ASN A 4 -12.66 -15.81 -16.77
C ASN A 4 -13.50 -15.54 -15.48
N PRO A 5 -12.94 -15.73 -14.27
CA PRO A 5 -13.66 -15.49 -13.00
C PRO A 5 -13.94 -14.01 -12.71
N TYR A 6 -13.22 -13.10 -13.37
CA TYR A 6 -13.38 -11.64 -13.25
C TYR A 6 -14.47 -11.08 -14.17
N GLU A 7 -15.06 -11.93 -15.03
CA GLU A 7 -16.18 -11.53 -15.89
C GLU A 7 -17.54 -11.88 -15.27
N PRO A 8 -18.59 -11.07 -15.52
CA PRO A 8 -19.95 -11.46 -15.20
C PRO A 8 -20.36 -12.75 -15.91
N CYS A 9 -21.21 -13.57 -15.30
CA CYS A 9 -21.75 -14.74 -15.97
C CYS A 9 -22.45 -14.38 -17.30
N LEU A 10 -22.51 -15.32 -18.26
CA LEU A 10 -23.10 -15.10 -19.60
C LEU A 10 -24.52 -14.49 -19.58
N ARG A 11 -25.29 -14.78 -18.52
CA ARG A 11 -26.63 -14.19 -18.32
C ARG A 11 -26.53 -12.74 -17.85
N CYS A 12 -25.56 -12.41 -17.00
CA CYS A 12 -25.31 -11.06 -16.53
C CYS A 12 -24.69 -10.16 -17.59
N SER A 13 -23.79 -10.69 -18.43
CA SER A 13 -23.19 -9.92 -19.51
C SER A 13 -24.21 -9.50 -20.58
N ARG A 14 -25.27 -10.29 -20.77
CA ARG A 14 -26.38 -10.01 -21.70
C ARG A 14 -27.48 -9.11 -21.12
N LEU A 15 -27.52 -8.91 -19.81
CA LEU A 15 -28.56 -8.14 -19.13
C LEU A 15 -27.99 -6.79 -18.69
N THR A 16 -28.51 -5.70 -19.26
CA THR A 16 -28.14 -4.32 -18.91
C THR A 16 -28.48 -3.93 -17.47
N ILE A 17 -29.36 -4.69 -16.79
CA ILE A 17 -29.91 -4.33 -15.48
C ILE A 17 -30.10 -5.58 -14.60
N LEU A 18 -29.04 -6.12 -13.99
CA LEU A 18 -29.16 -7.12 -12.90
C LEU A 18 -28.72 -6.53 -11.58
N LYS A 19 -29.51 -6.68 -10.50
CA LYS A 19 -29.28 -6.11 -9.15
C LYS A 19 -27.96 -6.52 -8.45
N ARG A 20 -27.37 -7.66 -8.83
CA ARG A 20 -26.00 -8.06 -8.50
C ARG A 20 -25.47 -8.87 -9.69
N PRO A 21 -24.29 -8.56 -10.24
CA PRO A 21 -23.72 -9.42 -11.25
C PRO A 21 -23.23 -10.69 -10.55
N CYS A 22 -23.45 -11.83 -11.17
CA CYS A 22 -22.78 -13.06 -10.79
C CYS A 22 -21.33 -12.99 -11.28
N ILE A 23 -20.51 -12.16 -10.63
CA ILE A 23 -19.05 -12.20 -10.71
C ILE A 23 -18.60 -13.18 -9.63
N ARG A 24 -17.65 -14.06 -9.94
CA ARG A 24 -17.25 -15.16 -9.04
C ARG A 24 -16.33 -14.70 -7.91
N VAL A 25 -15.76 -13.52 -8.04
CA VAL A 25 -14.81 -12.95 -7.09
C VAL A 25 -15.49 -12.05 -6.05
N ASN A 26 -14.94 -12.01 -4.84
CA ASN A 26 -15.50 -11.30 -3.69
C ASN A 26 -14.65 -10.06 -3.37
N LEU A 27 -15.30 -8.91 -3.19
CA LEU A 27 -14.62 -7.67 -2.85
C LEU A 27 -14.21 -7.61 -1.36
N HIS A 28 -14.93 -8.28 -0.46
CA HIS A 28 -14.77 -8.09 1.00
C HIS A 28 -13.45 -8.61 1.58
N GLU A 29 -12.79 -9.52 0.88
CA GLU A 29 -11.65 -10.27 1.43
C GLU A 29 -10.32 -9.93 0.73
N LEU A 30 -10.32 -8.94 -0.16
CA LEU A 30 -9.13 -8.59 -0.93
C LEU A 30 -7.98 -8.16 -0.01
N PRO A 31 -6.79 -8.76 -0.15
CA PRO A 31 -5.59 -8.22 0.46
C PRO A 31 -5.16 -6.94 -0.28
N LEU A 32 -5.21 -5.82 0.43
CA LEU A 32 -4.75 -4.50 -0.07
C LEU A 32 -3.38 -4.10 0.50
N HIS A 33 -2.80 -4.97 1.32
CA HIS A 33 -1.57 -4.76 2.04
C HIS A 33 -0.94 -6.07 2.54
N ARG A 34 0.32 -6.02 2.97
CA ARG A 34 1.01 -7.16 3.62
C ARG A 34 0.24 -7.66 4.84
N LEU A 35 0.13 -8.98 5.01
CA LEU A 35 -0.74 -9.62 6.00
C LEU A 35 -0.20 -9.54 7.43
N GLY A 36 1.12 -9.50 7.61
CA GLY A 36 1.74 -9.51 8.94
C GLY A 36 3.09 -8.80 9.03
N SER A 37 3.48 -8.54 10.29
CA SER A 37 4.82 -8.07 10.67
C SER A 37 5.82 -9.22 10.86
N THR A 38 5.32 -10.39 11.21
CA THR A 38 6.06 -11.63 11.43
C THR A 38 5.23 -12.81 10.92
N ARG A 39 5.87 -13.96 10.71
CA ARG A 39 5.14 -15.21 10.45
C ARG A 39 4.43 -15.66 11.73
N ASP A 40 3.21 -16.17 11.59
CA ASP A 40 2.49 -16.91 12.64
C ASP A 40 2.37 -16.19 14.00
N ASN A 41 2.30 -14.84 14.02
CA ASN A 41 2.21 -14.03 15.25
C ASN A 41 3.40 -14.15 16.24
N LYS A 42 4.59 -14.54 15.77
CA LYS A 42 5.80 -14.69 16.61
C LYS A 42 6.15 -13.48 17.48
N LEU A 43 5.75 -12.27 17.09
CA LEU A 43 6.00 -11.07 17.90
C LEU A 43 5.35 -11.15 19.30
N TYR A 44 4.11 -11.63 19.42
CA TYR A 44 3.44 -11.71 20.74
C TYR A 44 4.05 -12.80 21.63
N GLU A 45 4.46 -13.91 21.02
CA GLU A 45 5.20 -14.96 21.71
C GLU A 45 6.53 -14.41 22.25
N TRP A 46 7.26 -13.67 21.41
CA TRP A 46 8.51 -13.00 21.80
C TRP A 46 8.30 -12.03 22.96
N LEU A 47 7.28 -11.16 22.89
CA LEU A 47 6.95 -10.21 23.96
C LEU A 47 6.63 -10.93 25.28
N SER A 48 5.84 -12.00 25.21
CA SER A 48 5.46 -12.80 26.39
C SER A 48 6.68 -13.44 27.07
N ILE A 49 7.63 -13.94 26.28
CA ILE A 49 8.90 -14.49 26.79
C ILE A 49 9.70 -13.39 27.51
N LYS A 50 9.78 -12.18 26.92
CA LYS A 50 10.53 -11.07 27.53
C LYS A 50 9.88 -10.58 28.83
N ASP A 51 8.56 -10.53 28.92
CA ASP A 51 7.88 -10.15 30.17
C ASP A 51 8.23 -11.10 31.32
N VAL A 52 8.25 -12.41 31.07
CA VAL A 52 8.65 -13.43 32.06
C VAL A 52 10.13 -13.29 32.44
N MET A 53 11.01 -13.03 31.47
CA MET A 53 12.44 -12.82 31.73
C MET A 53 12.69 -11.56 32.57
N ASN A 54 12.04 -10.45 32.22
CA ASN A 54 12.18 -9.19 32.95
C ASN A 54 11.71 -9.32 34.39
N ALA A 55 10.58 -10.02 34.61
CA ALA A 55 10.06 -10.30 35.96
C ALA A 55 10.97 -11.23 36.77
N SER A 56 11.60 -12.24 36.14
CA SER A 56 12.47 -13.19 36.85
C SER A 56 13.87 -12.64 37.15
N LEU A 57 14.37 -11.72 36.34
CA LEU A 57 15.75 -11.20 36.45
C LEU A 57 15.86 -9.87 37.22
N ASN A 58 14.75 -9.30 37.73
CA ASN A 58 14.72 -7.95 38.34
C ASN A 58 15.47 -6.91 37.49
N ILE A 59 15.35 -7.01 36.16
CA ILE A 59 16.00 -6.06 35.26
C ILE A 59 15.38 -4.69 35.51
N ASP A 60 16.21 -3.72 35.87
CA ASP A 60 15.78 -2.32 35.88
C ASP A 60 15.42 -1.95 34.44
N LEU A 61 14.11 -1.81 34.20
CA LEU A 61 13.57 -1.40 32.92
C LEU A 61 13.78 0.09 32.79
N ASP A 62 15.03 0.49 32.59
CA ASP A 62 15.37 1.87 32.26
C ASP A 62 14.60 2.23 30.98
N ARG A 63 13.57 3.06 31.17
CA ARG A 63 12.62 3.46 30.13
C ARG A 63 13.06 4.80 29.59
N HIS A 64 13.23 4.85 28.28
CA HIS A 64 13.57 6.08 27.58
C HIS A 64 12.47 6.43 26.61
N THR A 65 12.10 7.71 26.56
CA THR A 65 11.26 8.23 25.48
C THR A 65 12.17 8.72 24.37
N ILE A 66 11.94 8.22 23.15
CA ILE A 66 12.65 8.64 21.94
C ILE A 66 11.65 9.14 20.90
N LYS A 67 12.13 9.97 19.98
CA LYS A 67 11.35 10.45 18.84
C LYS A 67 11.75 9.73 17.58
N LEU A 68 10.77 9.19 16.87
CA LEU A 68 10.94 8.50 15.61
C LEU A 68 10.27 9.27 14.47
N THR A 69 10.82 9.12 13.28
CA THR A 69 10.26 9.66 12.03
C THR A 69 10.61 8.74 10.86
N GLN A 70 9.87 8.86 9.77
CA GLN A 70 10.31 8.38 8.44
C GLN A 70 10.60 9.57 7.51
N GLY A 71 10.76 10.77 8.09
CA GLY A 71 10.74 12.05 7.38
C GLY A 71 9.32 12.63 7.27
N PHE A 72 9.10 13.48 6.27
CA PHE A 72 7.78 14.07 5.95
C PHE A 72 7.20 14.98 7.03
N ASP A 73 8.06 15.67 7.80
CA ASP A 73 7.72 16.70 8.78
C ASP A 73 6.76 16.21 9.87
N CYS A 74 6.82 14.92 10.20
CA CYS A 74 6.03 14.27 11.25
C CYS A 74 6.94 13.43 12.15
N GLU A 75 6.61 13.39 13.44
CA GLU A 75 7.35 12.66 14.46
C GLU A 75 6.36 11.88 15.34
N VAL A 76 6.83 10.78 15.91
CA VAL A 76 6.10 9.99 16.92
C VAL A 76 7.04 9.72 18.10
N GLU A 77 6.53 9.92 19.30
CA GLU A 77 7.23 9.55 20.52
C GLU A 77 6.92 8.11 20.87
N VAL A 78 7.97 7.34 21.20
CA VAL A 78 7.83 5.98 21.71
C VAL A 78 8.64 5.77 22.99
N THR A 79 8.10 4.97 23.89
CA THR A 79 8.81 4.51 25.10
C THR A 79 9.49 3.18 24.84
N VAL A 80 10.79 3.12 25.06
CA VAL A 80 11.63 1.94 24.82
C VAL A 80 12.35 1.47 26.09
N SER A 81 12.69 0.19 26.12
CA SER A 81 13.49 -0.42 27.18
C SER A 81 14.55 -1.35 26.60
N LYS A 82 15.64 -1.54 27.34
CA LYS A 82 16.66 -2.53 26.98
C LYS A 82 16.10 -3.95 27.11
N PHE A 83 16.60 -4.86 26.29
CA PHE A 83 16.37 -6.29 26.46
C PHE A 83 17.67 -7.08 26.28
N GLN A 84 17.72 -8.27 26.87
CA GLN A 84 18.78 -9.24 26.63
C GLN A 84 18.40 -10.13 25.43
N PRO A 85 19.18 -10.15 24.33
CA PRO A 85 18.92 -11.05 23.21
C PRO A 85 19.07 -12.51 23.59
N LEU A 86 18.21 -13.34 23.00
CA LEU A 86 18.26 -14.79 23.05
C LEU A 86 18.80 -15.35 21.72
N PRO A 87 19.29 -16.60 21.69
CA PRO A 87 19.64 -17.27 20.45
C PRO A 87 18.48 -17.25 19.44
N GLY A 88 18.73 -16.73 18.25
CA GLY A 88 17.72 -16.58 17.20
C GLY A 88 17.02 -15.21 17.15
N ASP A 89 17.21 -14.35 18.16
CA ASP A 89 16.80 -12.95 18.08
C ASP A 89 17.61 -12.24 16.98
N LYS A 90 16.93 -11.43 16.16
CA LYS A 90 17.59 -10.64 15.13
C LYS A 90 17.98 -9.28 15.70
N THR A 91 19.28 -9.02 15.76
CA THR A 91 19.87 -7.83 16.38
C THR A 91 20.51 -6.87 15.38
N SER A 92 20.60 -7.25 14.11
CA SER A 92 21.24 -6.47 13.06
C SER A 92 20.47 -6.43 11.75
N TYR A 93 20.79 -5.44 10.93
CA TYR A 93 20.30 -5.34 9.56
C TYR A 93 21.37 -5.81 8.56
N PRO A 94 21.09 -6.85 7.76
CA PRO A 94 21.97 -7.23 6.66
C PRO A 94 21.75 -6.33 5.43
N TRP A 95 22.78 -6.16 4.61
CA TRP A 95 22.67 -5.61 3.25
C TRP A 95 23.78 -6.16 2.34
N ARG A 96 23.60 -6.01 1.03
CA ARG A 96 24.64 -6.30 0.03
C ARG A 96 25.33 -5.01 -0.41
N ASP A 97 26.65 -4.95 -0.35
CA ASP A 97 27.42 -3.80 -0.86
C ASP A 97 27.56 -3.83 -2.40
N SER A 98 28.10 -2.77 -3.01
CA SER A 98 28.24 -2.68 -4.47
C SER A 98 29.18 -3.73 -5.07
N ALA A 99 30.08 -4.30 -4.25
CA ALA A 99 30.94 -5.41 -4.63
C ALA A 99 30.27 -6.78 -4.47
N GLY A 100 29.02 -6.82 -4.00
CA GLY A 100 28.24 -8.03 -3.82
C GLY A 100 28.46 -8.75 -2.48
N ASN A 101 29.24 -8.17 -1.56
CA ASN A 101 29.51 -8.77 -0.27
C ASN A 101 28.36 -8.54 0.71
N GLN A 102 28.13 -9.52 1.57
CA GLN A 102 27.17 -9.39 2.67
C GLN A 102 27.78 -8.57 3.81
N ARG A 103 27.02 -7.59 4.28
CA ARG A 103 27.37 -6.68 5.38
C ARG A 103 26.28 -6.72 6.44
N MET A 104 26.61 -6.33 7.67
CA MET A 104 25.68 -6.31 8.80
C MET A 104 25.87 -5.05 9.65
N LEU A 105 24.74 -4.46 10.08
CA LEU A 105 24.69 -3.27 10.92
C LEU A 105 24.16 -3.71 12.28
N GLU A 106 25.06 -3.88 13.24
CA GLU A 106 24.70 -4.19 14.63
C GLU A 106 24.11 -2.96 15.32
N LEU A 107 23.02 -3.17 16.06
CA LEU A 107 22.25 -2.11 16.71
C LEU A 107 22.04 -2.45 18.19
N PRO A 108 21.84 -1.43 19.05
CA PRO A 108 21.61 -1.67 20.46
C PRO A 108 20.29 -2.41 20.70
N HIS A 109 20.25 -3.21 21.76
CA HIS A 109 19.12 -4.08 22.06
C HIS A 109 18.02 -3.35 22.82
N TYR A 110 17.21 -2.60 22.08
CA TYR A 110 16.00 -1.95 22.59
C TYR A 110 14.75 -2.47 21.88
N TYR A 111 13.64 -2.43 22.61
CA TYR A 111 12.30 -2.73 22.12
C TYR A 111 11.30 -1.69 22.63
N ILE A 112 10.16 -1.52 21.95
CA ILE A 112 9.06 -0.67 22.40
C ILE A 112 8.40 -1.34 23.61
N ALA A 113 8.44 -0.66 24.76
CA ALA A 113 8.07 -1.24 26.04
C ALA A 113 6.55 -1.33 26.27
N ASP A 114 5.76 -0.47 25.62
CA ASP A 114 4.31 -0.42 25.77
C ASP A 114 3.62 -0.25 24.41
N MET A 115 3.39 -1.36 23.71
CA MET A 115 2.78 -1.32 22.37
C MET A 115 1.37 -0.73 22.38
N ASP A 116 0.61 -0.91 23.46
CA ASP A 116 -0.79 -0.50 23.53
C ASP A 116 -0.94 1.01 23.65
N SER A 117 -0.06 1.66 24.42
CA SER A 117 -0.03 3.12 24.52
C SER A 117 0.27 3.82 23.19
N HIS A 118 1.00 3.17 22.28
CA HIS A 118 1.40 3.75 20.98
C HIS A 118 0.41 3.51 19.85
N GLN A 119 -0.67 2.73 20.06
CA GLN A 119 -1.67 2.44 19.01
C GLN A 119 -2.34 3.71 18.47
N ARG A 120 -2.68 4.65 19.34
CA ARG A 120 -3.30 5.94 18.93
C ARG A 120 -2.29 6.84 18.24
N VAL A 121 -1.06 6.85 18.74
CA VAL A 121 -0.03 7.76 18.26
C VAL A 121 0.36 7.46 16.82
N ILE A 122 0.44 6.17 16.45
CA ILE A 122 0.72 5.80 15.06
C ILE A 122 -0.43 6.16 14.10
N ASP A 123 -1.69 6.03 14.56
CA ASP A 123 -2.84 6.43 13.75
C ASP A 123 -2.88 7.95 13.54
N GLU A 124 -2.59 8.73 14.59
CA GLU A 124 -2.43 10.18 14.50
C GLU A 124 -1.31 10.58 13.55
N TYR A 125 -0.17 9.89 13.59
CA TYR A 125 0.94 10.11 12.66
C TYR A 125 0.44 9.93 11.21
N ASN A 126 -0.28 8.85 10.91
CA ASN A 126 -0.85 8.62 9.58
C ASN A 126 -1.85 9.71 9.17
N GLN A 127 -2.72 10.15 10.09
CA GLN A 127 -3.69 11.22 9.82
C GLN A 127 -3.01 12.56 9.49
N LYS A 128 -1.88 12.87 10.14
CA LYS A 128 -1.12 14.11 9.93
C LYS A 128 -0.26 14.04 8.65
N SER A 129 0.30 12.86 8.35
CA SER A 129 1.34 12.73 7.32
C SER A 129 0.84 12.30 5.94
N TYR A 130 -0.35 11.68 5.80
CA TYR A 130 -0.71 10.99 4.55
C TYR A 130 -0.63 11.85 3.28
N LYS A 131 -1.00 13.14 3.36
CA LYS A 131 -0.92 14.06 2.21
C LYS A 131 0.53 14.36 1.82
N VAL A 132 1.40 14.54 2.82
CA VAL A 132 2.81 14.83 2.60
C VAL A 132 3.50 13.64 1.95
N TYR A 133 3.18 12.41 2.38
CA TYR A 133 3.64 11.18 1.74
C TYR A 133 3.27 11.17 0.26
N ILE A 134 1.98 11.36 -0.05
CA ILE A 134 1.48 11.36 -1.41
C ILE A 134 2.21 12.43 -2.24
N GLN A 135 2.29 13.67 -1.77
CA GLN A 135 2.91 14.76 -2.51
C GLN A 135 4.41 14.53 -2.79
N ARG A 136 5.18 14.05 -1.79
CA ARG A 136 6.62 13.84 -1.96
C ARG A 136 6.94 12.61 -2.80
N LEU A 137 6.20 11.51 -2.61
CA LEU A 137 6.45 10.24 -3.33
C LEU A 137 5.91 10.23 -4.76
N LEU A 138 5.06 11.20 -5.14
CA LEU A 138 4.60 11.38 -6.50
C LEU A 138 5.56 12.16 -7.41
N LYS A 139 6.66 12.69 -6.85
CA LYS A 139 7.65 13.42 -7.64
C LYS A 139 8.26 12.50 -8.71
N GLY A 140 8.19 12.93 -9.97
CA GLY A 140 8.72 12.17 -11.11
C GLY A 140 7.83 11.04 -11.63
N LYS A 141 6.62 10.88 -11.08
CA LYS A 141 5.62 9.91 -11.56
C LYS A 141 4.84 10.44 -12.77
N SER A 142 4.05 9.55 -13.40
CA SER A 142 3.17 9.93 -14.52
C SER A 142 2.26 11.11 -14.14
N PRO A 143 2.05 12.10 -15.03
CA PRO A 143 1.11 13.19 -14.79
C PRO A 143 -0.29 12.70 -14.41
N LEU A 144 -0.76 11.60 -15.01
CA LEU A 144 -2.05 10.99 -14.70
C LEU A 144 -2.12 10.52 -13.24
N MET A 145 -1.08 9.85 -12.75
CA MET A 145 -0.99 9.41 -11.36
C MET A 145 -0.97 10.61 -10.40
N ILE A 146 -0.15 11.62 -10.71
CA ILE A 146 -0.03 12.84 -9.91
C ILE A 146 -1.38 13.54 -9.80
N TRP A 147 -2.02 13.82 -10.94
CA TRP A 147 -3.27 14.56 -10.98
C TRP A 147 -4.41 13.79 -10.33
N THR A 148 -4.50 12.47 -10.52
CA THR A 148 -5.59 11.66 -9.96
C THR A 148 -5.49 11.59 -8.44
N LEU A 149 -4.29 11.42 -7.87
CA LEU A 149 -4.12 11.38 -6.42
C LEU A 149 -4.28 12.76 -5.76
N GLN A 150 -3.84 13.83 -6.43
CA GLN A 150 -4.15 15.20 -5.99
C GLN A 150 -5.66 15.48 -6.03
N GLU A 151 -6.34 15.01 -7.07
CA GLU A 151 -7.79 15.13 -7.19
C GLU A 151 -8.52 14.30 -6.12
N ALA A 152 -8.02 13.11 -5.79
CA ALA A 152 -8.54 12.32 -4.68
C ALA A 152 -8.43 13.07 -3.34
N ILE A 153 -7.29 13.72 -3.07
CA ILE A 153 -7.12 14.56 -1.87
C ILE A 153 -8.18 15.68 -1.88
N ARG A 154 -8.23 16.48 -2.96
CA ARG A 154 -9.19 17.60 -3.10
C ARG A 154 -10.64 17.13 -2.92
N PHE A 155 -11.02 16.04 -3.58
CA PHE A 155 -12.36 15.48 -3.52
C PHE A 155 -12.70 15.03 -2.10
N SER A 156 -11.77 14.33 -1.42
CA SER A 156 -11.98 13.86 -0.04
C SER A 156 -12.26 15.00 0.95
N GLU A 157 -11.62 16.15 0.76
CA GLU A 157 -11.79 17.33 1.62
C GLU A 157 -13.07 18.09 1.30
N THR A 158 -13.28 18.40 0.03
CA THR A 158 -14.40 19.23 -0.44
C THR A 158 -15.75 18.53 -0.27
N HIS A 159 -15.80 17.21 -0.45
CA HIS A 159 -17.02 16.41 -0.35
C HIS A 159 -17.10 15.60 0.96
N GLN A 160 -16.11 15.74 1.84
CA GLN A 160 -16.00 14.98 3.09
C GLN A 160 -16.15 13.46 2.88
N SER A 161 -15.65 12.95 1.75
CA SER A 161 -15.72 11.53 1.41
C SER A 161 -14.82 10.72 2.33
N SER A 162 -15.43 9.99 3.27
CA SER A 162 -14.71 9.07 4.15
C SER A 162 -14.06 7.93 3.37
N LEU A 163 -14.70 7.44 2.30
CA LEU A 163 -14.18 6.34 1.48
C LEU A 163 -12.87 6.71 0.76
N VAL A 164 -12.84 7.86 0.08
CA VAL A 164 -11.63 8.33 -0.60
C VAL A 164 -10.56 8.71 0.42
N LYS A 165 -10.94 9.37 1.53
CA LYS A 165 -10.00 9.69 2.62
C LYS A 165 -9.36 8.44 3.21
N ASP A 166 -10.14 7.43 3.55
CA ASP A 166 -9.65 6.17 4.11
C ASP A 166 -8.72 5.46 3.11
N SER A 167 -9.02 5.51 1.81
CA SER A 167 -8.14 4.95 0.76
C SER A 167 -6.80 5.68 0.67
N LEU A 168 -6.78 7.01 0.77
CA LEU A 168 -5.54 7.80 0.80
C LEU A 168 -4.74 7.53 2.07
N ARG A 169 -5.42 7.35 3.21
CA ARG A 169 -4.79 6.96 4.48
C ARG A 169 -4.18 5.57 4.41
N LEU A 170 -4.86 4.60 3.78
CA LEU A 170 -4.33 3.26 3.55
C LEU A 170 -3.10 3.33 2.65
N TRP A 171 -3.17 4.11 1.57
CA TRP A 171 -2.04 4.33 0.66
C TRP A 171 -0.79 4.83 1.41
N ALA A 172 -0.95 5.82 2.30
CA ALA A 172 0.17 6.29 3.13
C ALA A 172 0.55 5.30 4.23
N GLY A 173 -0.43 4.59 4.82
CA GLY A 173 -0.21 3.58 5.85
C GLY A 173 0.68 2.45 5.36
N SER A 174 0.51 1.99 4.12
CA SER A 174 1.42 1.03 3.49
C SER A 174 2.88 1.51 3.50
N ARG A 175 3.12 2.81 3.25
CA ARG A 175 4.48 3.39 3.27
C ARG A 175 5.13 3.33 4.66
N LEU A 176 4.33 3.37 5.73
CA LEU A 176 4.84 3.26 7.11
C LEU A 176 5.49 1.90 7.40
N THR A 177 5.16 0.88 6.61
CA THR A 177 5.74 -0.48 6.71
C THR A 177 6.78 -0.78 5.65
N GLU A 178 7.14 0.22 4.84
CA GLU A 178 8.00 0.08 3.66
C GLU A 178 9.23 0.98 3.73
N LEU A 179 9.10 2.16 4.35
CA LEU A 179 10.19 3.09 4.58
C LEU A 179 10.84 2.82 5.95
N PRO A 180 12.15 3.07 6.09
CA PRO A 180 12.84 2.87 7.36
C PRO A 180 12.41 3.93 8.39
N TRP A 181 12.18 3.49 9.62
CA TRP A 181 12.07 4.38 10.78
C TRP A 181 13.46 4.78 11.29
N MET A 182 13.59 6.05 11.67
CA MET A 182 14.83 6.62 12.22
C MET A 182 14.55 7.44 13.48
N ILE A 183 15.52 7.44 14.39
CA ILE A 183 15.53 8.28 15.58
C ILE A 183 15.90 9.71 15.16
N CYS A 184 15.11 10.69 15.60
CA CYS A 184 15.30 12.11 15.29
C CYS A 184 15.35 13.02 16.51
N GLY A 185 15.15 12.49 17.72
CA GLY A 185 15.23 13.24 18.98
C GLY A 185 16.63 13.28 19.58
N GLU A 186 16.78 14.02 20.69
CA GLU A 186 18.04 14.14 21.44
C GLU A 186 18.50 12.79 22.03
N HIS A 187 17.56 11.94 22.43
CA HIS A 187 17.83 10.61 22.96
C HIS A 187 18.06 9.60 21.83
N THR A 188 19.33 9.36 21.48
CA THR A 188 19.72 8.50 20.34
C THR A 188 20.03 7.05 20.69
N LEU A 189 19.74 6.62 21.93
CA LEU A 189 20.14 5.29 22.44
C LEU A 189 21.66 5.04 22.38
N SER A 190 22.47 6.09 22.53
CA SER A 190 23.94 6.06 22.38
C SER A 190 24.41 5.70 20.97
N GLN A 191 23.56 5.89 19.96
CA GLN A 191 23.90 5.70 18.57
C GLN A 191 24.30 7.01 17.91
N ILE A 192 25.10 6.89 16.84
CA ILE A 192 25.44 7.97 15.91
C ILE A 192 24.88 7.63 14.52
N PRO A 193 24.72 8.62 13.62
CA PRO A 193 24.32 8.34 12.25
C PRO A 193 25.23 7.32 11.57
N VAL A 194 24.65 6.42 10.78
CA VAL A 194 25.41 5.41 10.02
C VAL A 194 26.37 6.11 9.06
N GLN A 195 27.66 5.80 9.17
CA GLN A 195 28.73 6.46 8.39
C GLN A 195 29.04 5.75 7.07
N ASP A 196 28.70 4.46 6.96
CA ASP A 196 28.90 3.70 5.72
C ASP A 196 27.96 4.24 4.64
N LEU A 197 28.52 4.75 3.55
CA LEU A 197 27.80 5.34 2.42
C LEU A 197 27.10 4.29 1.54
N GLU A 198 27.53 3.04 1.59
CA GLU A 198 26.90 1.92 0.87
C GLU A 198 25.74 1.30 1.67
N CYS A 199 25.63 1.61 2.97
CA CYS A 199 24.52 1.15 3.79
C CYS A 199 23.21 1.83 3.36
N PRO A 200 22.09 1.11 3.18
CA PRO A 200 20.78 1.70 2.86
C PRO A 200 20.30 2.74 3.89
N ARG A 201 20.85 2.69 5.10
CA ARG A 201 20.50 3.55 6.24
C ARG A 201 21.55 4.64 6.49
N SER A 202 22.46 4.87 5.53
CA SER A 202 23.52 5.87 5.63
C SER A 202 22.97 7.25 5.99
N GLY A 203 23.66 7.96 6.89
CA GLY A 203 23.29 9.29 7.35
C GLY A 203 22.10 9.35 8.31
N THR A 204 21.49 8.22 8.66
CA THR A 204 20.37 8.14 9.61
C THR A 204 20.76 7.43 10.89
N ILE A 205 19.97 7.59 11.96
CA ILE A 205 20.06 6.78 13.18
C ILE A 205 18.92 5.77 13.14
N PRO A 206 19.13 4.54 12.67
CA PRO A 206 18.04 3.57 12.54
C PRO A 206 17.55 3.06 13.89
N ILE A 207 16.30 2.60 13.93
CA ILE A 207 15.79 1.85 15.07
C ILE A 207 16.28 0.39 15.02
N PRO A 208 16.41 -0.30 16.16
CA PRO A 208 16.68 -1.74 16.22
C PRO A 208 15.64 -2.60 15.45
N PRO A 209 16.03 -3.78 14.90
CA PRO A 209 15.15 -4.60 14.06
C PRO A 209 13.84 -5.04 14.73
N ILE A 210 13.88 -5.34 16.04
CA ILE A 210 12.67 -5.70 16.79
C ILE A 210 11.71 -4.52 16.93
N MET A 211 12.22 -3.29 17.07
CA MET A 211 11.39 -2.09 17.10
C MET A 211 10.73 -1.85 15.74
N ASP A 212 11.42 -2.12 14.64
CA ASP A 212 10.86 -2.05 13.29
C ASP A 212 9.70 -3.03 13.12
N THR A 213 9.90 -4.28 13.57
CA THR A 213 8.87 -5.32 13.61
C THR A 213 7.65 -4.90 14.44
N GLN A 214 7.90 -4.25 15.58
CA GLN A 214 6.85 -3.70 16.44
C GLN A 214 6.10 -2.55 15.76
N MET A 215 6.80 -1.60 15.12
CA MET A 215 6.18 -0.50 14.38
C MET A 215 5.30 -1.04 13.24
N ASP A 216 5.81 -1.98 12.45
CA ASP A 216 5.04 -2.67 11.41
C ASP A 216 3.76 -3.29 11.96
N HIS A 217 3.86 -3.97 13.11
CA HIS A 217 2.72 -4.59 13.76
C HIS A 217 1.66 -3.56 14.17
N LEU A 218 2.08 -2.43 14.75
CA LEU A 218 1.18 -1.34 15.13
C LEU A 218 0.47 -0.76 13.91
N VAL A 219 1.18 -0.53 12.81
CA VAL A 219 0.58 0.00 11.58
C VAL A 219 -0.41 -1.00 10.98
N ILE A 220 -0.04 -2.27 10.83
CA ILE A 220 -0.89 -3.29 10.21
C ILE A 220 -2.18 -3.50 11.01
N LYS A 221 -2.04 -3.62 12.35
CA LYS A 221 -3.17 -3.88 13.25
C LYS A 221 -4.11 -2.68 13.38
N ASN A 222 -3.57 -1.48 13.57
CA ASN A 222 -4.38 -0.32 13.97
C ASN A 222 -4.81 0.54 12.79
N ILE A 223 -4.09 0.49 11.67
CA ILE A 223 -4.32 1.37 10.51
C ILE A 223 -4.80 0.53 9.33
N MET A 224 -3.97 -0.39 8.85
CA MET A 224 -4.19 -1.04 7.55
C MET A 224 -5.38 -2.00 7.58
N THR A 225 -5.47 -2.87 8.59
CA THR A 225 -6.56 -3.85 8.70
C THR A 225 -7.93 -3.18 8.87
N PRO A 226 -8.12 -2.19 9.77
CA PRO A 226 -9.40 -1.51 9.92
C PRO A 226 -9.77 -0.67 8.70
N LEU A 227 -8.80 0.02 8.07
CA LEU A 227 -9.06 0.78 6.85
C LEU A 227 -9.49 -0.13 5.70
N ARG A 228 -8.79 -1.26 5.48
CA ARG A 228 -9.14 -2.24 4.45
C ARG A 228 -10.59 -2.67 4.57
N GLN A 229 -11.04 -3.06 5.76
CA GLN A 229 -12.41 -3.49 6.00
C GLN A 229 -13.43 -2.40 5.67
N ARG A 230 -13.20 -1.16 6.14
CA ARG A 230 -14.09 -0.02 5.87
C ARG A 230 -14.14 0.35 4.39
N ILE A 231 -12.99 0.37 3.72
CA ILE A 231 -12.88 0.72 2.31
C ILE A 231 -13.61 -0.30 1.44
N LEU A 232 -13.34 -1.61 1.62
CA LEU A 232 -13.96 -2.65 0.80
C LEU A 232 -15.47 -2.70 1.00
N ALA A 233 -15.94 -2.57 2.25
CA ALA A 233 -17.36 -2.50 2.56
C ALA A 233 -18.03 -1.25 1.95
N GLY A 234 -17.42 -0.07 2.10
CA GLY A 234 -17.93 1.19 1.58
C GLY A 234 -17.93 1.24 0.05
N LEU A 235 -16.86 0.77 -0.58
CA LEU A 235 -16.75 0.66 -2.03
C LEU A 235 -17.81 -0.30 -2.58
N GLN A 236 -18.00 -1.47 -1.97
CA GLN A 236 -19.06 -2.39 -2.37
C GLN A 236 -20.44 -1.73 -2.26
N ALA A 237 -20.73 -1.07 -1.15
CA ALA A 237 -22.02 -0.40 -0.95
C ALA A 237 -22.28 0.62 -2.06
N LYS A 238 -21.30 1.50 -2.34
CA LYS A 238 -21.38 2.53 -3.38
C LYS A 238 -21.58 1.96 -4.78
N ILE A 239 -20.88 0.89 -5.12
CA ILE A 239 -21.03 0.18 -6.40
C ILE A 239 -22.44 -0.42 -6.51
N MET A 240 -22.95 -1.01 -5.43
CA MET A 240 -24.26 -1.68 -5.44
C MET A 240 -25.44 -0.69 -5.49
N GLU A 241 -25.25 0.57 -5.07
CA GLU A 241 -26.26 1.63 -5.19
C GLU A 241 -26.56 2.03 -6.65
N ARG A 242 -25.60 1.85 -7.58
CA ARG A 242 -25.75 2.15 -9.03
C ARG A 242 -26.17 3.58 -9.37
N LYS A 243 -25.88 4.51 -8.47
CA LYS A 243 -26.07 5.94 -8.69
C LYS A 243 -24.94 6.47 -9.56
N ARG A 244 -25.28 7.24 -10.60
CA ARG A 244 -24.27 7.84 -11.49
C ARG A 244 -23.38 8.82 -10.74
N GLU A 245 -23.94 9.44 -9.72
CA GLU A 245 -23.29 10.35 -8.78
C GLU A 245 -22.16 9.67 -7.99
N ASN A 246 -22.26 8.36 -7.75
CA ASN A 246 -21.22 7.61 -7.04
C ASN A 246 -20.00 7.31 -7.93
N TRP A 247 -20.10 7.45 -9.26
CA TRP A 247 -19.03 7.02 -10.18
C TRP A 247 -17.70 7.71 -9.86
N TYR A 248 -17.70 9.01 -9.56
CA TYR A 248 -16.48 9.77 -9.32
C TYR A 248 -15.74 9.29 -8.07
N GLU A 249 -16.49 9.08 -7.00
CA GLU A 249 -15.96 8.57 -5.73
C GLU A 249 -15.44 7.13 -5.89
N ILE A 250 -16.17 6.27 -6.60
CA ILE A 250 -15.75 4.90 -6.92
C ILE A 250 -14.46 4.92 -7.77
N TYR A 251 -14.40 5.77 -8.80
CA TYR A 251 -13.23 5.91 -9.68
C TYR A 251 -11.98 6.31 -8.88
N LEU A 252 -12.06 7.38 -8.09
CA LEU A 252 -10.93 7.85 -7.27
C LEU A 252 -10.50 6.80 -6.24
N THR A 253 -11.46 6.18 -5.57
CA THR A 253 -11.20 5.10 -4.59
C THR A 253 -10.43 3.96 -5.25
N THR A 254 -10.95 3.42 -6.35
CA THR A 254 -10.32 2.30 -7.07
C THR A 254 -8.94 2.69 -7.60
N PHE A 255 -8.78 3.91 -8.13
CA PHE A 255 -7.48 4.38 -8.62
C PHE A 255 -6.45 4.45 -7.49
N VAL A 256 -6.82 5.03 -6.33
CA VAL A 256 -5.94 5.10 -5.15
C VAL A 256 -5.51 3.68 -4.74
N LEU A 257 -6.44 2.73 -4.68
CA LEU A 257 -6.13 1.34 -4.32
C LEU A 257 -5.19 0.66 -5.32
N LEU A 258 -5.45 0.76 -6.63
CA LEU A 258 -4.57 0.18 -7.64
C LEU A 258 -3.18 0.81 -7.61
N SER A 259 -3.08 2.12 -7.44
CA SER A 259 -1.79 2.82 -7.32
C SER A 259 -1.02 2.39 -6.06
N ASN A 260 -1.72 2.01 -4.98
CA ASN A 260 -1.08 1.46 -3.79
C ASN A 260 -0.43 0.10 -4.09
N MET A 261 -1.13 -0.75 -4.84
CA MET A 261 -0.64 -2.08 -5.21
C MET A 261 0.58 -1.98 -6.13
N GLU A 262 0.53 -1.13 -7.16
CA GLU A 262 1.69 -0.84 -8.03
C GLU A 262 2.92 -0.44 -7.20
N ARG A 263 2.72 0.43 -6.20
CA ARG A 263 3.81 0.88 -5.34
C ARG A 263 4.35 -0.24 -4.44
N GLN A 264 3.48 -1.05 -3.84
CA GLN A 264 3.88 -2.20 -3.02
C GLN A 264 4.74 -3.17 -3.83
N PHE A 265 4.34 -3.48 -5.06
CA PHE A 265 5.11 -4.32 -5.97
C PHE A 265 6.51 -3.77 -6.24
N ALA A 266 6.61 -2.50 -6.64
CA ALA A 266 7.90 -1.85 -6.89
C ALA A 266 8.80 -1.82 -5.64
N GLN A 267 8.21 -1.66 -4.46
CA GLN A 267 8.95 -1.61 -3.20
C GLN A 267 9.55 -2.97 -2.82
N VAL A 268 8.81 -4.06 -3.00
CA VAL A 268 9.33 -5.39 -2.66
C VAL A 268 10.50 -5.77 -3.55
N LEU A 269 10.41 -5.47 -4.86
CA LEU A 269 11.52 -5.68 -5.78
C LEU A 269 12.76 -4.90 -5.37
N TYR A 270 12.58 -3.64 -4.98
CA TYR A 270 13.67 -2.84 -4.44
C TYR A 270 14.30 -3.52 -3.22
N ILE A 271 13.52 -3.99 -2.25
CA ILE A 271 14.09 -4.60 -1.04
C ILE A 271 14.77 -5.94 -1.33
N ILE A 272 14.21 -6.79 -2.19
CA ILE A 272 14.82 -8.07 -2.61
C ILE A 272 16.21 -7.85 -3.21
N ASP A 273 16.34 -6.86 -4.09
CA ASP A 273 17.62 -6.55 -4.74
C ASP A 273 18.67 -6.10 -3.72
N TRP A 274 18.28 -5.21 -2.80
CA TRP A 274 19.17 -4.68 -1.76
C TRP A 274 19.60 -5.70 -0.69
N TYR A 275 18.69 -6.58 -0.29
CA TYR A 275 19.03 -7.70 0.61
C TYR A 275 19.75 -8.83 -0.12
N GLY A 276 19.81 -8.77 -1.46
CA GLY A 276 20.48 -9.77 -2.28
C GLY A 276 19.83 -11.15 -2.17
N MET A 277 18.50 -11.19 -2.01
CA MET A 277 17.74 -12.43 -1.92
C MET A 277 17.62 -13.05 -3.31
N GLU A 278 17.93 -14.35 -3.42
CA GLU A 278 18.02 -15.04 -4.72
C GLU A 278 16.65 -15.42 -5.34
N SER A 279 15.52 -15.15 -4.68
CA SER A 279 14.21 -15.56 -5.17
C SER A 279 13.56 -14.48 -6.04
N ARG A 280 14.02 -14.33 -7.29
CA ARG A 280 13.23 -13.65 -8.33
C ARG A 280 12.10 -14.54 -8.85
N PHE A 281 12.27 -15.87 -8.78
CA PHE A 281 11.32 -16.85 -9.31
C PHE A 281 11.14 -18.02 -8.33
N GLY A 282 10.10 -17.96 -7.50
CA GLY A 282 9.56 -19.12 -6.80
C GLY A 282 8.81 -20.07 -7.76
N THR A 283 8.42 -21.25 -7.26
CA THR A 283 7.51 -22.18 -7.97
C THR A 283 6.07 -21.90 -7.58
N ARG A 284 5.19 -21.63 -8.56
CA ARG A 284 3.77 -21.24 -8.36
C ARG A 284 3.13 -22.15 -7.33
N GLY A 285 2.85 -21.58 -6.17
CA GLY A 285 2.28 -22.28 -5.02
C GLY A 285 1.12 -21.51 -4.42
N ASN A 286 0.24 -22.23 -3.72
CA ASN A 286 -0.99 -21.73 -3.10
C ASN A 286 -0.81 -20.58 -2.05
N SER A 287 0.40 -20.08 -1.84
CA SER A 287 0.78 -19.05 -0.85
C SER A 287 1.46 -17.81 -1.47
N SER A 288 1.33 -17.60 -2.78
CA SER A 288 1.89 -16.43 -3.46
C SER A 288 1.14 -15.14 -3.08
N VAL A 289 1.83 -14.22 -2.42
CA VAL A 289 1.32 -12.87 -2.11
C VAL A 289 1.16 -12.08 -3.40
N SER A 290 2.09 -12.28 -4.35
CA SER A 290 2.00 -11.76 -5.71
C SER A 290 0.67 -12.10 -6.38
N GLU A 291 0.28 -13.38 -6.40
CA GLU A 291 -0.99 -13.82 -6.99
C GLU A 291 -2.20 -13.22 -6.26
N SER A 292 -2.13 -13.14 -4.93
CA SER A 292 -3.21 -12.57 -4.10
C SER A 292 -3.41 -11.07 -4.34
N PHE A 293 -2.32 -10.33 -4.55
CA PHE A 293 -2.36 -8.92 -4.89
C PHE A 293 -2.82 -8.68 -6.32
N ILE A 294 -2.37 -9.50 -7.28
CA ILE A 294 -2.87 -9.49 -8.66
C ILE A 294 -4.37 -9.78 -8.69
N HIS A 295 -4.83 -10.77 -7.94
CA HIS A 295 -6.24 -11.11 -7.78
C HIS A 295 -7.04 -9.90 -7.26
N SER A 296 -6.47 -9.16 -6.32
CA SER A 296 -7.08 -7.93 -5.78
C SER A 296 -7.20 -6.84 -6.83
N CYS A 297 -6.14 -6.57 -7.60
CA CYS A 297 -6.19 -5.62 -8.71
C CYS A 297 -7.24 -5.99 -9.76
N LYS A 298 -7.25 -7.26 -10.19
CA LYS A 298 -8.22 -7.77 -11.17
C LYS A 298 -9.66 -7.69 -10.66
N THR A 299 -9.89 -8.00 -9.39
CA THR A 299 -11.21 -7.88 -8.76
C THR A 299 -11.66 -6.42 -8.67
N LEU A 300 -10.79 -5.50 -8.25
CA LEU A 300 -11.09 -4.07 -8.22
C LEU A 300 -11.50 -3.53 -9.59
N LEU A 301 -10.76 -3.90 -10.64
CA LEU A 301 -11.08 -3.53 -12.03
C LEU A 301 -12.43 -4.11 -12.47
N ALA A 302 -12.67 -5.40 -12.22
CA ALA A 302 -13.94 -6.05 -12.58
C ALA A 302 -15.16 -5.34 -11.95
N PHE A 303 -15.06 -5.02 -10.66
CA PHE A 303 -16.11 -4.30 -9.94
C PHE A 303 -16.26 -2.85 -10.42
N PHE A 304 -15.17 -2.16 -10.76
CA PHE A 304 -15.23 -0.82 -11.33
C PHE A 304 -15.92 -0.81 -12.70
N HIS A 305 -15.55 -1.71 -13.61
CA HIS A 305 -16.17 -1.80 -14.93
C HIS A 305 -17.66 -2.12 -14.83
N TYR A 306 -18.05 -2.86 -13.79
CA TYR A 306 -19.45 -3.12 -13.48
C TYR A 306 -20.22 -1.88 -12.98
N ALA A 307 -19.60 -1.00 -12.20
CA ALA A 307 -20.22 0.05 -11.39
C ALA A 307 -20.82 1.25 -12.16
N GLY A 308 -21.37 1.07 -13.36
CA GLY A 308 -22.05 2.14 -14.10
C GLY A 308 -21.40 2.51 -15.44
N GLY A 309 -20.58 1.62 -16.01
CA GLY A 309 -20.18 1.69 -17.41
C GLY A 309 -18.69 1.93 -17.66
N SER A 310 -17.79 1.48 -16.78
CA SER A 310 -16.34 1.56 -17.01
C SER A 310 -15.86 3.02 -17.14
N HIS A 311 -14.82 3.25 -17.93
CA HIS A 311 -14.23 4.54 -18.32
C HIS A 311 -15.21 5.55 -18.99
N LYS A 312 -16.48 5.22 -19.22
CA LYS A 312 -17.39 6.05 -20.05
C LYS A 312 -17.40 7.52 -19.64
N PRO A 313 -17.46 7.90 -18.35
CA PRO A 313 -17.37 9.31 -17.95
C PRO A 313 -16.05 10.01 -18.32
N LEU A 314 -14.94 9.29 -18.48
CA LEU A 314 -13.67 9.85 -19.01
C LEU A 314 -13.71 10.05 -20.54
N ALA A 315 -14.59 9.34 -21.24
CA ALA A 315 -14.74 9.43 -22.70
C ALA A 315 -15.81 10.45 -23.15
N LEU A 316 -16.61 10.99 -22.22
CA LEU A 316 -17.67 11.95 -22.53
C LEU A 316 -17.10 13.34 -22.86
N ASP A 317 -17.70 14.00 -23.85
CA ASP A 317 -17.53 15.43 -24.04
C ASP A 317 -18.41 16.19 -23.04
N TRP A 318 -17.80 16.55 -21.90
CA TRP A 318 -18.45 17.30 -20.83
C TRP A 318 -18.75 18.76 -21.15
N LYS A 319 -18.18 19.29 -22.24
CA LYS A 319 -18.42 20.66 -22.72
C LYS A 319 -19.48 20.70 -23.82
N GLY A 320 -19.85 19.53 -24.35
CA GLY A 320 -20.85 19.38 -25.40
C GLY A 320 -22.30 19.54 -24.91
N PRO A 321 -23.24 19.75 -25.84
CA PRO A 321 -24.66 19.98 -25.54
C PRO A 321 -25.38 18.75 -24.93
N LYS A 322 -24.76 17.57 -24.99
CA LYS A 322 -25.29 16.31 -24.42
C LYS A 322 -24.66 15.93 -23.07
N ALA A 323 -23.86 16.81 -22.48
CA ALA A 323 -23.24 16.56 -21.19
C ALA A 323 -24.31 16.33 -20.11
N PRO A 324 -24.15 15.34 -19.22
CA PRO A 324 -25.10 15.11 -18.14
C PRO A 324 -24.88 16.16 -17.03
N LEU A 325 -25.46 17.35 -17.27
CA LEU A 325 -25.38 18.51 -16.39
C LEU A 325 -25.88 18.17 -14.98
N GLY A 326 -25.20 18.70 -13.96
CA GLY A 326 -25.59 18.58 -12.55
C GLY A 326 -25.11 17.32 -11.82
N ILE A 327 -24.54 16.33 -12.50
CA ILE A 327 -23.94 15.13 -11.84
C ILE A 327 -22.52 15.44 -11.33
N MET A 328 -21.76 16.24 -12.07
CA MET A 328 -20.38 16.61 -11.74
C MET A 328 -20.28 18.12 -11.53
N THR A 329 -19.44 18.52 -10.58
CA THR A 329 -19.03 19.91 -10.36
C THR A 329 -18.12 20.39 -11.49
N HIS A 330 -17.99 21.72 -11.66
CA HIS A 330 -17.09 22.31 -12.65
C HIS A 330 -15.63 21.82 -12.50
N GLN A 331 -15.14 21.72 -11.27
CA GLN A 331 -13.78 21.26 -11.00
C GLN A 331 -13.57 19.79 -11.39
N GLN A 332 -14.56 18.93 -11.17
CA GLN A 332 -14.51 17.52 -11.59
C GLN A 332 -14.50 17.40 -13.12
N VAL A 333 -15.32 18.20 -13.80
CA VAL A 333 -15.35 18.25 -15.27
C VAL A 333 -14.01 18.72 -15.85
N GLU A 334 -13.41 19.76 -15.27
CA GLU A 334 -12.09 20.25 -15.66
C GLU A 334 -11.01 19.18 -15.49
N TYR A 335 -11.05 18.45 -14.37
CA TYR A 335 -10.18 17.30 -14.13
C TYR A 335 -10.36 16.20 -15.19
N LEU A 336 -11.60 15.86 -15.56
CA LEU A 336 -11.87 14.83 -16.56
C LEU A 336 -11.37 15.26 -17.95
N ASP A 337 -11.61 16.51 -18.35
CA ASP A 337 -11.15 17.08 -19.63
C ASP A 337 -9.62 17.07 -19.75
N LYS A 338 -8.89 17.52 -18.72
CA LYS A 338 -7.42 17.48 -18.74
C LYS A 338 -6.88 16.04 -18.78
N THR A 339 -7.52 15.13 -18.06
CA THR A 339 -7.15 13.70 -18.01
C THR A 339 -7.36 13.05 -19.37
N GLN A 340 -8.50 13.30 -20.01
CA GLN A 340 -8.81 12.79 -21.35
C GLN A 340 -7.79 13.27 -22.39
N LYS A 341 -7.41 14.56 -22.35
CA LYS A 341 -6.37 15.11 -23.25
C LYS A 341 -5.01 14.44 -23.05
N GLN A 342 -4.63 14.15 -21.80
CA GLN A 342 -3.37 13.47 -21.51
C GLN A 342 -3.40 12.00 -21.93
N ILE A 343 -4.52 11.31 -21.73
CA ILE A 343 -4.75 9.97 -22.27
C ILE A 343 -4.62 9.98 -23.80
N GLY A 344 -5.16 10.99 -24.50
CA GLY A 344 -5.00 11.12 -25.95
C GLY A 344 -3.54 11.30 -26.41
N ARG A 345 -2.67 11.88 -25.56
CA ARG A 345 -1.24 12.08 -25.85
C ARG A 345 -0.39 10.85 -25.56
N GLU A 346 -0.69 10.14 -24.48
CA GLU A 346 0.10 8.99 -24.00
C GLU A 346 -0.56 7.63 -24.29
N GLY A 347 -1.69 7.62 -24.99
CA GLY A 347 -2.58 6.47 -25.11
C GLY A 347 -1.89 5.22 -25.66
N GLU A 348 -1.12 5.35 -26.74
CA GLU A 348 -0.37 4.23 -27.33
C GLU A 348 0.65 3.64 -26.33
N LYS A 349 1.37 4.51 -25.61
CA LYS A 349 2.33 4.09 -24.58
C LYS A 349 1.62 3.35 -23.44
N LEU A 350 0.49 3.89 -22.96
CA LEU A 350 -0.29 3.28 -21.88
C LEU A 350 -0.86 1.92 -22.29
N MET A 351 -1.36 1.80 -23.52
CA MET A 351 -1.85 0.53 -24.05
C MET A 351 -0.72 -0.51 -24.21
N GLY A 352 0.50 -0.05 -24.52
CA GLY A 352 1.71 -0.88 -24.56
C GLY A 352 2.11 -1.46 -23.20
N LEU A 353 1.70 -0.87 -22.07
CA LEU A 353 2.04 -1.37 -20.72
C LEU A 353 1.55 -2.80 -20.49
N LYS A 354 0.47 -3.22 -21.17
CA LYS A 354 -0.01 -4.62 -21.12
C LYS A 354 1.02 -5.64 -21.60
N THR A 355 2.02 -5.21 -22.38
CA THR A 355 3.10 -6.08 -22.86
C THR A 355 4.30 -6.11 -21.92
N GLU A 356 4.32 -5.28 -20.88
CA GLU A 356 5.42 -5.19 -19.92
C GLU A 356 5.15 -6.01 -18.64
N SER A 357 6.16 -6.12 -17.76
CA SER A 357 6.00 -6.74 -16.44
C SER A 357 5.20 -5.82 -15.50
N ILE A 358 4.29 -6.42 -14.73
CA ILE A 358 3.37 -5.71 -13.84
C ILE A 358 4.08 -5.00 -12.68
N TYR A 359 5.29 -5.44 -12.33
CA TYR A 359 6.02 -5.02 -11.14
C TYR A 359 6.93 -3.81 -11.35
N GLU A 360 7.34 -3.58 -12.60
CA GLU A 360 8.36 -2.58 -12.92
C GLU A 360 7.76 -1.23 -13.35
N ARG A 361 6.46 -1.17 -13.65
CA ARG A 361 5.88 -0.09 -14.44
C ARG A 361 4.74 0.64 -13.74
N ASP A 362 4.97 1.92 -13.48
CA ASP A 362 3.93 2.87 -13.07
C ASP A 362 2.77 2.86 -14.08
N MET A 363 1.53 2.99 -13.58
CA MET A 363 0.29 2.99 -14.37
C MET A 363 -0.13 1.64 -14.97
N TYR A 364 0.58 0.54 -14.75
CA TYR A 364 0.21 -0.76 -15.30
C TYR A 364 -1.22 -1.21 -14.92
N TRP A 365 -1.63 -1.03 -13.66
CA TRP A 365 -2.99 -1.31 -13.21
C TRP A 365 -3.91 -0.11 -13.40
N CYS A 366 -3.42 1.09 -13.09
CA CYS A 366 -4.23 2.30 -13.09
C CYS A 366 -4.73 2.69 -14.49
N HIS A 367 -3.95 2.46 -15.55
CA HIS A 367 -4.37 2.81 -16.91
C HIS A 367 -5.62 2.03 -17.35
N GLN A 368 -5.84 0.83 -16.82
CA GLN A 368 -6.98 -0.01 -17.19
C GLN A 368 -8.32 0.59 -16.75
N LEU A 369 -8.33 1.51 -15.76
CA LEU A 369 -9.50 2.30 -15.40
C LEU A 369 -9.84 3.38 -16.45
N LEU A 370 -8.86 3.77 -17.26
CA LEU A 370 -8.94 4.91 -18.17
C LEU A 370 -9.45 4.54 -19.57
N PHE A 371 -9.40 3.26 -19.93
CA PHE A 371 -9.77 2.76 -21.25
C PHE A 371 -10.96 1.78 -21.20
N GLY A 372 -11.72 1.70 -22.30
CA GLY A 372 -12.97 0.96 -22.37
C GLY A 372 -12.88 -0.51 -22.70
N ASP A 373 -11.87 -0.87 -23.47
CA ASP A 373 -11.74 -2.22 -24.04
C ASP A 373 -10.77 -3.09 -23.24
N CYS A 374 -10.40 -2.68 -22.04
CA CYS A 374 -9.65 -3.53 -21.14
C CYS A 374 -10.59 -4.57 -20.54
N LYS A 375 -10.78 -5.69 -21.24
CA LYS A 375 -10.96 -6.95 -20.53
C LYS A 375 -9.89 -7.01 -19.44
N VAL A 376 -10.32 -7.27 -18.20
CA VAL A 376 -9.40 -7.47 -17.08
C VAL A 376 -8.42 -8.55 -17.52
N ASP A 377 -7.12 -8.23 -17.50
CA ASP A 377 -6.08 -9.02 -18.13
C ASP A 377 -6.29 -10.54 -17.92
N GLU A 378 -6.53 -11.25 -19.02
CA GLU A 378 -6.97 -12.66 -19.03
C GLU A 378 -5.80 -13.61 -18.75
N GLN A 379 -4.57 -13.24 -19.10
CA GLN A 379 -3.38 -14.09 -19.01
C GLN A 379 -2.26 -13.42 -18.22
N ASN A 380 -2.08 -13.84 -16.96
CA ASN A 380 -0.74 -13.77 -16.37
C ASN A 380 0.00 -15.08 -16.67
N ASP A 381 0.07 -15.46 -17.95
CA ASP A 381 0.91 -16.58 -18.41
C ASP A 381 2.40 -16.20 -18.45
N ARG A 382 2.73 -14.98 -18.03
CA ARG A 382 4.11 -14.50 -17.89
C ARG A 382 4.70 -14.94 -16.56
N GLU A 383 6.03 -14.99 -16.50
CA GLU A 383 6.76 -15.11 -15.25
C GLU A 383 6.32 -13.97 -14.32
N ILE A 384 5.68 -14.35 -13.22
CA ILE A 384 5.31 -13.46 -12.14
C ILE A 384 6.47 -13.58 -11.15
N ASP A 385 7.03 -12.46 -10.70
CA ASP A 385 7.94 -12.50 -9.55
C ASP A 385 7.16 -13.07 -8.37
N GLU A 386 7.48 -14.31 -7.98
CA GLU A 386 6.74 -15.00 -6.93
C GLU A 386 7.21 -14.56 -5.56
N LEU A 387 6.48 -13.60 -5.02
CA LEU A 387 6.70 -13.07 -3.69
C LEU A 387 5.87 -13.88 -2.69
N LYS A 388 6.54 -14.41 -1.67
CA LYS A 388 5.96 -15.08 -0.51
C LYS A 388 5.83 -14.08 0.64
N GLU A 389 4.99 -14.39 1.64
CA GLU A 389 4.81 -13.53 2.82
C GLU A 389 6.13 -13.20 3.53
N GLN A 390 7.09 -14.12 3.48
CA GLN A 390 8.43 -13.94 4.02
C GLN A 390 9.22 -12.81 3.35
N ASP A 391 8.95 -12.55 2.07
CA ASP A 391 9.61 -11.51 1.30
C ASP A 391 9.01 -10.13 1.61
N TYR A 392 8.01 -10.06 2.50
CA TYR A 392 7.45 -8.82 3.06
C TYR A 392 7.79 -8.66 4.56
N ILE A 393 8.47 -9.64 5.16
CA ILE A 393 8.91 -9.65 6.56
C ILE A 393 10.42 -9.42 6.54
N PHE A 394 10.81 -8.15 6.51
CA PHE A 394 12.20 -7.74 6.32
C PHE A 394 13.04 -7.73 7.60
N HIS A 395 12.44 -8.17 8.71
CA HIS A 395 12.97 -7.96 10.06
C HIS A 395 13.00 -9.22 10.89
#